data_AF-A0A7X6VID5-F1
#
_entry.id   AF-A0A7X6VID5-F1
#
_cell.length_a   1.000
_cell.length_b   1.000
_cell.length_c   1.000
_cell.angle_alpha   90.00
_cell.angle_beta   90.00
_cell.angle_gamma   90.00
#
_symmetry.space_group_name_H-M   'P 1'
#
loop_
_entity.id
_entity.type
_entity.pdbx_description
1 polymer ?
#
loop_
_entity_poly.entity_id
_entity_poly.type
_entity_poly.pdbx_seq_one_letter_code
_entity_poly.pdbx_strand_id
1 'polypeptide(L)'
;MPARMFQAGIYEMQNSLGKRTAGVLDENNSVIASNDVSVIGEVWENVSENTSKAIEFYTFDGKTFKKLGKGNQLDYTVYCEGEDDYAKGFVGIISVALSQLKHYYDEKYDKISFIKNILIDNILVGDVYPKAKALYLNTEAYRVAFLIRTVNEEYASHDVLSGLFPDKNKDFIIGINETDVVLVKETKEDVTLGELEKIASTIV
;
A
#
# COMPACT_ATOMS: atom_id res chain seq x y z
N MET A 1 -6.47 2.62 6.80
CA MET A 1 -5.41 3.65 6.73
C MET A 1 -5.56 4.56 5.50
N PRO A 2 -5.83 4.06 4.28
CA PRO A 2 -6.00 4.88 3.07
C PRO A 2 -7.18 5.87 3.13
N ALA A 3 -8.29 5.46 3.74
CA ALA A 3 -9.50 6.29 3.89
C ALA A 3 -9.24 7.68 4.49
N ARG A 4 -8.48 7.78 5.60
CA ARG A 4 -8.17 9.07 6.24
C ARG A 4 -7.33 9.99 5.35
N MET A 5 -6.38 9.40 4.63
CA MET A 5 -5.50 10.11 3.71
C MET A 5 -6.31 10.64 2.51
N PHE A 6 -7.14 9.79 1.88
CA PHE A 6 -8.02 10.22 0.79
C PHE A 6 -9.03 11.27 1.26
N GLN A 7 -9.60 11.12 2.45
CA GLN A 7 -10.51 12.08 3.04
C GLN A 7 -9.86 13.46 3.21
N ALA A 8 -8.61 13.51 3.70
CA ALA A 8 -7.87 14.76 3.81
C ALA A 8 -7.67 15.43 2.44
N GLY A 9 -7.23 14.66 1.43
CA GLY A 9 -7.03 15.18 0.08
C GLY A 9 -8.34 15.69 -0.56
N ILE A 10 -9.44 14.96 -0.43
CA ILE A 10 -10.75 15.39 -0.94
C ILE A 10 -11.23 16.67 -0.26
N TYR A 11 -11.06 16.78 1.06
CA TYR A 11 -11.40 18.00 1.80
C TYR A 11 -10.57 19.21 1.39
N GLU A 12 -9.28 19.05 1.15
CA GLU A 12 -8.43 20.13 0.65
C GLU A 12 -8.89 20.64 -0.72
N MET A 13 -9.40 19.73 -1.56
CA MET A 13 -9.89 20.05 -2.90
C MET A 13 -11.34 20.59 -2.91
N GLN A 14 -12.10 20.54 -1.81
CA GLN A 14 -13.55 20.81 -1.81
C GLN A 14 -13.94 22.16 -2.44
N ASN A 15 -13.16 23.22 -2.18
CA ASN A 15 -13.43 24.57 -2.68
C ASN A 15 -13.23 24.68 -4.20
N SER A 16 -12.45 23.77 -4.78
CA SER A 16 -12.20 23.71 -6.22
C SER A 16 -13.29 22.93 -6.98
N LEU A 17 -14.13 22.16 -6.29
CA LEU A 17 -15.19 21.34 -6.87
C LEU A 17 -16.51 22.12 -7.10
N GLY A 18 -16.57 23.38 -6.66
CA GLY A 18 -17.78 24.17 -6.70
C GLY A 18 -18.84 23.59 -5.76
N LYS A 19 -20.01 23.24 -6.30
CA LYS A 19 -21.12 22.63 -5.54
C LYS A 19 -21.19 21.10 -5.66
N ARG A 20 -20.26 20.48 -6.39
CA ARG A 20 -20.31 19.05 -6.70
C ARG A 20 -19.74 18.23 -5.53
N THR A 21 -20.38 17.11 -5.28
CA THR A 21 -19.80 16.08 -4.41
C THR A 21 -18.76 15.26 -5.15
N ALA A 22 -17.64 14.94 -4.52
CA ALA A 22 -16.62 14.03 -5.04
C ALA A 22 -16.04 13.19 -3.91
N GLY A 23 -15.54 12.01 -4.26
CA GLY A 23 -15.04 11.08 -3.26
C GLY A 23 -14.37 9.86 -3.86
N VAL A 24 -14.17 8.86 -3.00
CA VAL A 24 -13.48 7.61 -3.30
C VAL A 24 -14.27 6.44 -2.75
N LEU A 25 -14.42 5.41 -3.59
CA LEU A 25 -14.95 4.10 -3.26
C LEU A 25 -13.81 3.09 -3.12
N ASP A 26 -13.95 2.12 -2.22
CA ASP A 26 -13.07 0.95 -2.14
C ASP A 26 -13.45 -0.16 -3.14
N GLU A 27 -12.77 -1.30 -3.07
CA GLU A 27 -13.01 -2.47 -3.91
C GLU A 27 -14.40 -3.10 -3.77
N ASN A 28 -15.11 -2.79 -2.67
CA ASN A 28 -16.45 -3.25 -2.37
C ASN A 28 -17.53 -2.21 -2.72
N ASN A 29 -17.14 -1.14 -3.45
CA ASN A 29 -17.97 0.02 -3.75
C ASN A 29 -18.47 0.77 -2.50
N SER A 30 -17.76 0.67 -1.37
CA SER A 30 -18.05 1.43 -0.16
C SER A 30 -17.41 2.81 -0.23
N VAL A 31 -18.16 3.87 0.09
CA VAL A 31 -17.64 5.24 0.14
C VAL A 31 -16.70 5.38 1.34
N ILE A 32 -15.40 5.47 1.07
CA ILE A 32 -14.37 5.61 2.11
C ILE A 32 -13.88 7.04 2.29
N ALA A 33 -14.15 7.92 1.33
CA ALA A 33 -13.86 9.34 1.43
C ALA A 33 -14.83 10.17 0.59
N SER A 34 -15.27 11.32 1.08
CA SER A 34 -16.12 12.25 0.34
C SER A 34 -16.13 13.66 0.95
N ASN A 35 -16.29 14.70 0.14
CA ASN A 35 -16.59 16.05 0.65
C ASN A 35 -18.04 16.16 1.18
N ASP A 36 -18.87 15.14 0.94
CA ASP A 36 -20.13 14.92 1.65
C ASP A 36 -19.95 13.80 2.68
N VAL A 37 -19.87 14.17 3.96
CA VAL A 37 -19.63 13.20 5.05
C VAL A 37 -20.80 12.24 5.22
N SER A 38 -22.01 12.64 4.81
CA SER A 38 -23.22 11.85 5.06
C SER A 38 -23.22 10.52 4.31
N VAL A 39 -22.54 10.46 3.17
CA VAL A 39 -22.45 9.26 2.33
C VAL A 39 -21.30 8.33 2.71
N ILE A 40 -20.41 8.72 3.64
CA ILE A 40 -19.27 7.88 4.02
C ILE A 40 -19.77 6.61 4.72
N GLY A 41 -19.34 5.45 4.22
CA GLY A 41 -19.75 4.12 4.67
C GLY A 41 -20.93 3.54 3.91
N GLU A 42 -21.57 4.30 3.01
CA GLU A 42 -22.56 3.77 2.09
C GLU A 42 -21.92 2.83 1.07
N VAL A 43 -22.62 1.74 0.73
CA VAL A 43 -22.22 0.82 -0.33
C VAL A 43 -23.09 1.09 -1.56
N TRP A 44 -22.45 1.38 -2.69
CA TRP A 44 -23.15 1.70 -3.93
C TRP A 44 -23.15 0.51 -4.89
N GLU A 45 -24.34 0.01 -5.21
CA GLU A 45 -24.52 -1.12 -6.14
C GLU A 45 -24.29 -0.69 -7.60
N ASN A 46 -23.91 -1.64 -8.45
CA ASN A 46 -23.80 -1.50 -9.91
C ASN A 46 -22.78 -0.47 -10.45
N VAL A 47 -21.96 0.12 -9.58
CA VAL A 47 -20.87 1.03 -9.98
C VAL A 47 -19.82 0.29 -10.82
N SER A 48 -19.51 -0.96 -10.48
CA SER A 48 -18.48 -1.78 -11.12
C SER A 48 -18.95 -2.57 -12.35
N GLU A 49 -20.24 -2.89 -12.47
CA GLU A 49 -20.78 -3.75 -13.54
C GLU A 49 -20.73 -3.11 -14.94
N ASN A 50 -20.73 -1.77 -15.02
CA ASN A 50 -20.68 -1.04 -16.29
C ASN A 50 -19.26 -0.82 -16.85
N THR A 51 -18.22 -1.37 -16.20
CA THR A 51 -16.84 -1.18 -16.67
C THR A 51 -16.32 -2.35 -17.50
N SER A 52 -16.50 -2.24 -18.82
CA SER A 52 -15.59 -2.92 -19.74
C SER A 52 -14.15 -2.49 -19.42
N LYS A 53 -13.20 -3.44 -19.44
CA LYS A 53 -11.80 -3.29 -18.97
C LYS A 53 -10.97 -2.19 -19.67
N ALA A 54 -11.55 -1.42 -20.60
CA ALA A 54 -10.86 -0.47 -21.46
C ALA A 54 -11.27 1.00 -21.27
N ILE A 55 -12.22 1.31 -20.38
CA ILE A 55 -12.74 2.68 -20.22
C ILE A 55 -12.07 3.36 -19.02
N GLU A 56 -11.32 4.44 -19.26
CA GLU A 56 -10.64 5.25 -18.25
C GLU A 56 -11.61 6.11 -17.42
N PHE A 57 -12.76 6.49 -17.99
CA PHE A 57 -13.82 7.28 -17.35
C PHE A 57 -15.21 6.77 -17.75
N TYR A 58 -16.10 6.56 -16.79
CA TYR A 58 -17.49 6.18 -17.07
C TYR A 58 -18.47 7.04 -16.27
N THR A 59 -19.72 7.12 -16.74
CA THR A 59 -20.79 7.85 -16.06
C THR A 59 -21.89 6.89 -15.63
N PHE A 60 -22.46 7.13 -14.46
CA PHE A 60 -23.57 6.35 -13.92
C PHE A 60 -24.30 7.18 -12.86
N ASP A 61 -25.64 7.13 -12.87
CA ASP A 61 -26.48 7.79 -11.87
C ASP A 61 -26.10 9.26 -11.59
N GLY A 62 -25.91 10.03 -12.67
CA GLY A 62 -25.58 11.45 -12.58
C GLY A 62 -24.17 11.74 -12.05
N LYS A 63 -23.27 10.76 -12.04
CA LYS A 63 -21.90 10.88 -11.53
C LYS A 63 -20.90 10.37 -12.56
N THR A 64 -19.70 10.92 -12.55
CA THR A 64 -18.55 10.47 -13.33
C THR A 64 -17.58 9.73 -12.43
N PHE A 65 -16.97 8.66 -12.95
CA PHE A 65 -16.09 7.77 -12.22
C PHE A 65 -14.80 7.48 -12.98
N LYS A 66 -13.72 7.22 -12.23
CA LYS A 66 -12.44 6.72 -12.74
C LYS A 66 -11.81 5.75 -11.76
N LYS A 67 -11.28 4.65 -12.29
CA LYS A 67 -10.57 3.65 -11.48
C LYS A 67 -9.14 4.11 -11.16
N LEU A 68 -8.72 3.88 -9.93
CA LEU A 68 -7.36 4.03 -9.45
C LEU A 68 -6.73 2.64 -9.32
N GLY A 69 -5.74 2.34 -10.15
CA GLY A 69 -5.00 1.07 -10.10
C GLY A 69 -4.23 0.77 -11.39
N LYS A 70 -3.27 -0.14 -11.31
CA LYS A 70 -2.59 -0.72 -12.48
C LYS A 70 -3.03 -2.17 -12.65
N GLY A 71 -3.47 -2.53 -13.85
CA GLY A 71 -3.80 -3.91 -14.20
C GLY A 71 -5.12 -4.39 -13.59
N ASN A 72 -5.10 -5.56 -12.95
CA ASN A 72 -6.30 -6.33 -12.56
C ASN A 72 -6.65 -6.25 -11.06
N GLN A 73 -5.87 -5.49 -10.26
CA GLN A 73 -6.21 -5.14 -8.88
C GLN A 73 -6.99 -3.83 -8.87
N LEU A 74 -8.29 -3.94 -8.57
CA LEU A 74 -9.17 -2.80 -8.37
C LEU A 74 -8.94 -2.30 -6.94
N ASP A 75 -8.12 -1.27 -6.77
CA ASP A 75 -7.85 -0.77 -5.42
C ASP A 75 -8.90 0.27 -5.00
N TYR A 76 -9.23 1.25 -5.86
CA TYR A 76 -10.19 2.31 -5.53
C TYR A 76 -10.87 2.89 -6.78
N THR A 77 -12.02 3.55 -6.60
CA THR A 77 -12.71 4.30 -7.67
C THR A 77 -12.98 5.73 -7.20
N VAL A 78 -12.52 6.73 -7.95
CA VAL A 78 -12.84 8.14 -7.71
C VAL A 78 -14.15 8.49 -8.39
N TYR A 79 -14.99 9.28 -7.74
CA TYR A 79 -16.23 9.80 -8.33
C TYR A 79 -16.37 11.31 -8.17
N CYS A 80 -17.16 11.94 -9.04
CA CYS A 80 -17.64 13.31 -8.90
C CYS A 80 -19.06 13.42 -9.48
N GLU A 81 -19.91 14.21 -8.83
CA GLU A 81 -21.25 14.53 -9.30
C GLU A 81 -21.21 15.28 -10.64
N GLY A 82 -22.09 14.89 -11.56
CA GLY A 82 -22.16 15.38 -12.92
C GLY A 82 -21.62 14.38 -13.94
N GLU A 83 -22.14 14.47 -15.16
CA GLU A 83 -21.71 13.68 -16.33
C GLU A 83 -21.05 14.56 -17.41
N ASP A 84 -20.87 15.85 -17.10
CA ASP A 84 -20.27 16.85 -17.97
C ASP A 84 -18.74 16.78 -17.99
N ASP A 85 -18.13 17.55 -18.90
CA ASP A 85 -16.67 17.56 -19.06
C ASP A 85 -15.94 18.19 -17.86
N TYR A 86 -16.61 18.98 -17.02
CA TYR A 86 -16.03 19.45 -15.76
C TYR A 86 -15.90 18.31 -14.76
N ALA A 87 -16.95 17.48 -14.61
CA ALA A 87 -16.92 16.30 -13.74
C ALA A 87 -15.82 15.32 -14.17
N LYS A 88 -15.67 15.06 -15.47
CA LYS A 88 -14.55 14.28 -16.02
C LYS A 88 -13.19 14.90 -15.68
N GLY A 89 -13.05 16.23 -15.85
CA GLY A 89 -11.84 16.96 -15.50
C GLY A 89 -11.48 16.84 -14.03
N PHE A 90 -12.45 17.03 -13.13
CA PHE A 90 -12.26 16.90 -11.68
C PHE A 90 -11.85 15.48 -11.29
N VAL A 91 -12.59 14.47 -11.75
CA VAL A 91 -12.26 13.07 -11.51
C VAL A 91 -10.85 12.76 -12.00
N GLY A 92 -10.45 13.27 -13.17
CA GLY A 92 -9.11 13.08 -13.72
C GLY A 92 -8.02 13.65 -12.81
N ILE A 93 -8.16 14.90 -12.39
CA ILE A 93 -7.17 15.58 -11.52
C ILE A 93 -7.12 14.96 -10.13
N ILE A 94 -8.28 14.71 -9.50
CA ILE A 94 -8.36 14.05 -8.19
C ILE A 94 -7.69 12.68 -8.27
N SER A 95 -7.95 11.92 -9.34
CA SER A 95 -7.36 10.60 -9.51
C SER A 95 -5.82 10.65 -9.55
N VAL A 96 -5.25 11.59 -10.30
CA VAL A 96 -3.79 11.78 -10.34
C VAL A 96 -3.25 12.17 -8.97
N ALA A 97 -3.87 13.15 -8.30
CA ALA A 97 -3.44 13.62 -6.99
C ALA A 97 -3.47 12.52 -5.93
N LEU A 98 -4.57 11.77 -5.84
CA LEU A 98 -4.74 10.70 -4.87
C LEU A 98 -3.84 9.49 -5.19
N SER A 99 -3.55 9.22 -6.46
CA SER A 99 -2.57 8.20 -6.85
C SER A 99 -1.16 8.55 -6.38
N GLN A 100 -0.75 9.81 -6.51
CA GLN A 100 0.56 10.27 -6.02
C GLN A 100 0.63 10.26 -4.50
N LEU A 101 -0.44 10.70 -3.83
CA LEU A 101 -0.59 10.64 -2.38
C LEU A 101 -0.47 9.20 -1.87
N LYS A 102 -1.19 8.25 -2.50
CA LYS A 102 -1.09 6.82 -2.16
C LYS A 102 0.33 6.32 -2.36
N HIS A 103 0.95 6.60 -3.50
CA HIS A 103 2.31 6.18 -3.79
C HIS A 103 3.31 6.71 -2.74
N TYR A 104 3.24 8.00 -2.42
CA TYR A 104 4.06 8.60 -1.37
C TYR A 104 3.84 7.96 0.00
N TYR A 105 2.60 7.62 0.34
CA TYR A 105 2.31 6.91 1.59
C TYR A 105 2.84 5.48 1.56
N ASP A 106 2.64 4.74 0.47
CA ASP A 106 3.18 3.39 0.32
C ASP A 106 4.72 3.41 0.49
N GLU A 107 5.41 4.41 -0.08
CA GLU A 107 6.86 4.60 0.10
C GLU A 107 7.25 5.05 1.52
N LYS A 108 6.55 6.04 2.07
CA LYS A 108 6.83 6.58 3.42
C LYS A 108 6.62 5.54 4.51
N TYR A 109 5.68 4.62 4.31
CA TYR A 109 5.35 3.52 5.22
C TYR A 109 5.98 2.18 4.81
N ASP A 110 6.96 2.21 3.90
CA ASP A 110 7.68 1.02 3.47
C ASP A 110 8.68 0.56 4.55
N LYS A 111 8.20 -0.32 5.43
CA LYS A 111 9.00 -1.01 6.44
C LYS A 111 10.18 -1.77 5.81
N ILE A 112 9.99 -2.37 4.64
CA ILE A 112 11.01 -3.17 3.95
C ILE A 112 12.16 -2.26 3.52
N SER A 113 11.86 -1.15 2.86
CA SER A 113 12.89 -0.16 2.48
C SER A 113 13.60 0.46 3.69
N PHE A 114 12.88 0.72 4.78
CA PHE A 114 13.51 1.22 6.00
C PHE A 114 14.49 0.22 6.61
N ILE A 115 14.08 -1.05 6.77
CA ILE A 115 14.95 -2.10 7.31
C ILE A 115 16.13 -2.36 6.37
N LYS A 116 15.90 -2.34 5.05
CA LYS A 116 16.97 -2.45 4.04
C LYS A 116 18.03 -1.37 4.24
N ASN A 117 17.60 -0.11 4.41
CA ASN A 117 18.52 1.01 4.62
C ASN A 117 19.33 0.89 5.92
N ILE A 118 18.80 0.26 6.97
CA ILE A 118 19.58 -0.08 8.17
C ILE A 118 20.64 -1.13 7.83
N LEU A 119 20.26 -2.20 7.14
CA LEU A 119 21.17 -3.33 6.84
C LEU A 119 22.36 -2.92 5.96
N ILE A 120 22.17 -1.98 5.04
CA ILE A 120 23.22 -1.50 4.12
C ILE A 120 23.93 -0.24 4.64
N ASP A 121 23.71 0.14 5.90
CA ASP A 121 24.30 1.33 6.54
C ASP A 121 23.98 2.65 5.79
N ASN A 122 22.79 2.72 5.18
CA ASN A 122 22.28 3.88 4.46
C ASN A 122 21.21 4.64 5.27
N ILE A 123 21.48 4.85 6.55
CA ILE A 123 20.64 5.66 7.43
C ILE A 123 21.48 6.23 8.57
N LEU A 124 21.17 7.44 9.01
CA LEU A 124 21.80 8.02 10.19
C LEU A 124 21.30 7.31 11.45
N VAL A 125 22.22 6.92 12.34
CA VAL A 125 21.89 6.22 13.60
C VAL A 125 20.83 6.96 14.43
N GLY A 126 20.89 8.30 14.47
CA GLY A 126 19.92 9.14 15.18
C GLY A 126 18.50 9.08 14.63
N ASP A 127 18.32 8.70 13.36
CA ASP A 127 17.03 8.64 12.68
C ASP A 127 16.35 7.27 12.79
N VAL A 128 17.08 6.24 13.21
CA VAL A 128 16.57 4.85 13.28
C VAL A 128 15.37 4.75 14.21
N TYR A 129 15.50 5.17 15.48
CA TYR A 129 14.42 5.01 16.47
C TYR A 129 13.17 5.87 16.16
N PRO A 130 13.28 7.16 15.81
CA PRO A 130 12.12 7.96 15.40
C PRO A 130 11.38 7.39 14.18
N LYS A 131 12.13 6.95 13.16
CA LYS A 131 11.55 6.42 11.93
C LYS A 131 10.91 5.03 12.15
N ALA A 132 11.52 4.17 12.98
CA ALA A 132 10.93 2.90 13.38
C ALA A 132 9.56 3.09 14.07
N LYS A 133 9.44 4.07 14.97
CA LYS A 133 8.15 4.43 15.59
C LYS A 133 7.12 4.94 14.59
N ALA A 134 7.52 5.81 13.67
CA ALA A 134 6.63 6.32 12.62
C ALA A 134 6.09 5.21 11.71
N LEU A 135 6.88 4.14 11.53
CA LEU A 135 6.53 2.95 10.76
C LEU A 135 5.77 1.89 11.57
N TYR A 136 5.48 2.14 12.86
CA TYR A 136 4.87 1.17 13.76
C TYR A 136 5.63 -0.16 13.84
N LEU A 137 6.97 -0.11 13.76
CA LEU A 137 7.81 -1.27 14.03
C LEU A 137 7.91 -1.47 15.54
N ASN A 138 7.77 -2.73 15.97
CA ASN A 138 8.00 -3.08 17.37
C ASN A 138 9.51 -2.98 17.67
N THR A 139 9.93 -1.91 18.35
CA THR A 139 11.34 -1.65 18.68
C THR A 139 11.90 -2.57 19.76
N GLU A 140 11.02 -3.21 20.54
CA GLU A 140 11.41 -4.14 21.62
C GLU A 140 11.52 -5.59 21.14
N ALA A 141 11.13 -5.87 19.90
CA ALA A 141 11.22 -7.21 19.34
C ALA A 141 12.66 -7.54 18.94
N TYR A 142 13.14 -8.68 19.42
CA TYR A 142 14.39 -9.30 19.01
C TYR A 142 14.28 -9.82 17.57
N ARG A 143 15.31 -9.57 16.76
CA ARG A 143 15.33 -9.94 15.34
C ARG A 143 16.67 -10.53 14.95
N VAL A 144 16.64 -11.52 14.07
CA VAL A 144 17.82 -12.13 13.45
C VAL A 144 17.73 -11.94 11.94
N ALA A 145 18.86 -11.61 11.32
CA ALA A 145 18.98 -11.52 9.87
C ALA A 145 19.65 -12.78 9.31
N PHE A 146 18.96 -13.48 8.41
CA PHE A 146 19.50 -14.58 7.63
C PHE A 146 19.84 -14.09 6.24
N LEU A 147 21.11 -14.18 5.85
CA LEU A 147 21.53 -13.97 4.46
C LEU A 147 21.31 -15.26 3.68
N ILE A 148 20.53 -15.17 2.61
CA ILE A 148 20.16 -16.28 1.73
C ILE A 148 20.71 -15.94 0.35
N ARG A 149 21.64 -16.77 -0.13
CA ARG A 149 22.22 -16.63 -1.46
C ARG A 149 21.63 -17.67 -2.40
N THR A 150 21.02 -17.22 -3.48
CA THR A 150 20.45 -18.07 -4.53
C THR A 150 21.46 -18.22 -5.65
N VAL A 151 21.60 -19.45 -6.18
CA VAL A 151 22.63 -19.74 -7.20
C VAL A 151 22.07 -19.67 -8.63
N ASN A 152 20.76 -19.82 -8.87
CA ASN A 152 20.20 -19.92 -10.24
C ASN A 152 18.75 -19.41 -10.48
N GLU A 153 17.96 -18.97 -9.47
CA GLU A 153 16.55 -18.58 -9.67
C GLU A 153 16.15 -17.34 -8.84
N GLU A 154 16.35 -16.15 -9.40
CA GLU A 154 16.08 -14.82 -8.81
C GLU A 154 14.65 -14.67 -8.25
N TYR A 155 13.64 -15.01 -9.05
CA TYR A 155 12.24 -14.72 -8.73
C TYR A 155 11.54 -15.81 -7.90
N ALA A 156 12.03 -17.05 -7.95
CA ALA A 156 11.44 -18.16 -7.20
C ALA A 156 11.68 -18.03 -5.69
N SER A 157 12.80 -17.41 -5.29
CA SER A 157 13.21 -17.32 -3.89
C SER A 157 12.30 -16.39 -3.07
N HIS A 158 11.91 -15.23 -3.60
CA HIS A 158 11.08 -14.27 -2.86
C HIS A 158 9.66 -14.81 -2.62
N ASP A 159 9.06 -15.46 -3.61
CA ASP A 159 7.72 -16.04 -3.50
C ASP A 159 7.71 -17.25 -2.56
N VAL A 160 8.72 -18.13 -2.65
CA VAL A 160 8.89 -19.26 -1.72
C VAL A 160 9.08 -18.78 -0.28
N LEU A 161 9.97 -17.81 -0.06
CA LEU A 161 10.19 -17.24 1.27
C LEU A 161 8.93 -16.55 1.81
N SER A 162 8.18 -15.85 0.95
CA SER A 162 6.92 -15.22 1.34
C SER A 162 5.85 -16.24 1.73
N GLY A 163 5.86 -17.42 1.13
CA GLY A 163 5.01 -18.55 1.53
C GLY A 163 5.42 -19.18 2.87
N LEU A 164 6.73 -19.32 3.11
CA LEU A 164 7.26 -19.86 4.37
C LEU A 164 7.09 -18.89 5.55
N PHE A 165 7.17 -17.57 5.28
CA PHE A 165 7.11 -16.50 6.27
C PHE A 165 6.03 -15.48 5.90
N PRO A 166 4.74 -15.81 6.08
CA PRO A 166 3.62 -14.99 5.61
C PRO A 166 3.32 -13.75 6.49
N ASP A 167 3.82 -13.70 7.73
CA ASP A 167 3.57 -12.58 8.64
C ASP A 167 4.47 -11.38 8.33
N LYS A 168 4.05 -10.58 7.33
CA LYS A 168 4.76 -9.38 6.86
C LYS A 168 4.90 -8.26 7.90
N ASN A 169 4.28 -8.39 9.08
CA ASN A 169 4.46 -7.44 10.17
C ASN A 169 5.59 -7.85 11.13
N LYS A 170 6.02 -9.11 11.10
CA LYS A 170 7.08 -9.67 11.94
C LYS A 170 8.32 -10.05 11.15
N ASP A 171 8.10 -10.73 10.02
CA ASP A 171 9.13 -11.25 9.14
C ASP A 171 9.24 -10.36 7.90
N PHE A 172 10.46 -9.95 7.55
CA PHE A 172 10.73 -9.06 6.43
C PHE A 172 11.71 -9.73 5.46
N ILE A 173 11.29 -9.88 4.21
CA ILE A 173 12.10 -10.44 3.13
C ILE A 173 12.61 -9.27 2.29
N ILE A 174 13.92 -9.15 2.16
CA ILE A 174 14.58 -7.97 1.63
C ILE A 174 15.58 -8.38 0.56
N GLY A 175 15.30 -8.04 -0.70
CA GLY A 175 16.26 -8.19 -1.79
C GLY A 175 17.41 -7.18 -1.64
N ILE A 176 18.64 -7.67 -1.54
CA ILE A 176 19.86 -6.85 -1.51
C ILE A 176 20.36 -6.61 -2.93
N ASN A 177 20.53 -7.70 -3.68
CA ASN A 177 20.90 -7.71 -5.09
C ASN A 177 20.18 -8.89 -5.79
N GLU A 178 20.57 -9.19 -7.03
CA GLU A 178 20.02 -10.30 -7.82
C GLU A 178 20.14 -11.67 -7.14
N THR A 179 21.24 -11.93 -6.44
CA THR A 179 21.52 -13.25 -5.85
C THR A 179 21.32 -13.33 -4.34
N ASP A 180 21.24 -12.19 -3.66
CA ASP A 180 21.25 -12.09 -2.20
C ASP A 180 19.94 -11.52 -1.67
N VAL A 181 19.27 -12.31 -0.84
CA VAL A 181 18.06 -11.94 -0.10
C VAL A 181 18.37 -12.03 1.39
N VAL A 182 17.87 -11.07 2.17
CA VAL A 182 17.94 -11.12 3.63
C VAL A 182 16.54 -11.34 4.20
N LEU A 183 16.38 -12.38 5.01
CA LEU A 183 15.22 -12.57 5.87
C LEU A 183 15.52 -11.98 7.24
N VAL A 184 14.83 -10.91 7.62
CA VAL A 184 14.83 -10.41 9.00
C VAL A 184 13.65 -11.03 9.72
N LYS A 185 13.92 -11.95 10.64
CA LYS A 185 12.92 -12.74 11.37
C LYS A 185 12.81 -12.28 12.82
N GLU A 186 11.59 -12.08 13.29
CA GLU A 186 11.32 -11.86 14.71
C GLU A 186 11.56 -13.15 15.51
N THR A 187 12.28 -13.03 16.62
CA THR A 187 12.62 -14.14 17.50
C THR A 187 12.27 -13.82 18.95
N LYS A 188 12.33 -14.83 19.81
CA LYS A 188 12.35 -14.61 21.26
C LYS A 188 13.72 -14.09 21.68
N GLU A 189 13.77 -13.45 22.84
CA GLU A 189 14.99 -12.93 23.47
C GLU A 189 16.03 -14.02 23.73
N ASP A 190 15.56 -15.20 24.15
CA ASP A 190 16.36 -16.36 24.56
C ASP A 190 16.60 -17.37 23.43
N VAL A 191 16.45 -16.97 22.17
CA VAL A 191 16.62 -17.86 21.02
C VAL A 191 18.03 -18.45 20.98
N THR A 192 18.11 -19.77 20.84
CA THR A 192 19.38 -20.49 20.80
C THR A 192 19.90 -20.64 19.37
N LEU A 193 21.22 -20.82 19.23
CA LEU A 193 21.82 -21.07 17.91
C LEU A 193 21.21 -22.29 17.22
N GLY A 194 20.94 -23.38 17.96
CA GLY A 194 20.33 -24.59 17.40
C GLY A 194 18.88 -24.37 16.92
N GLU A 195 18.14 -23.42 17.50
CA GLU A 195 16.82 -23.03 16.98
C GLU A 195 16.96 -22.18 15.70
N LEU A 196 17.95 -21.28 15.64
CA LEU A 196 18.24 -20.52 14.43
C LEU A 196 18.69 -21.42 13.28
N GLU A 197 19.51 -22.44 13.55
CA GLU A 197 19.93 -23.45 12.57
C GLU A 197 18.75 -24.27 12.04
N LYS A 198 17.80 -24.65 12.92
CA LYS A 198 16.56 -25.31 12.50
C LYS A 198 15.76 -24.43 11.55
N ILE A 199 15.62 -23.14 11.86
CA ILE A 199 14.96 -22.19 10.95
C ILE A 199 15.71 -22.14 9.61
N ALA A 200 17.03 -21.98 9.63
CA ALA A 200 17.84 -21.94 8.42
C ALA A 200 17.65 -23.21 7.56
N SER A 201 17.58 -24.39 8.17
CA SER A 201 17.32 -25.66 7.47
C SER A 201 15.93 -25.82 6.86
N THR A 202 14.97 -24.93 7.19
CA THR A 202 13.65 -24.91 6.51
C THR A 202 13.65 -24.05 5.26
N ILE A 203 14.68 -23.23 5.07
CA ILE A 203 14.83 -22.31 3.94
C ILE A 203 15.54 -22.98 2.76
N VAL A 204 16.49 -23.89 3.04
CA VAL A 204 17.35 -24.60 2.08
C VAL A 204 17.12 -26.11 2.10
#